data_AF-A0A6B0SUG0-F1
#
_entry.id   AF-A0A6B0SUG0-F1
#
_cell.length_a   1.000
_cell.length_b   1.000
_cell.length_c   1.000
_cell.angle_alpha   90.00
_cell.angle_beta   90.00
_cell.angle_gamma   90.00
#
_symmetry.space_group_name_H-M   'P 1'
#
loop_
_entity.id
_entity.type
_entity.pdbx_description
1 polymer ?
#
loop_
_entity_poly.entity_id
_entity_poly.type
_entity_poly.pdbx_seq_one_letter_code
_entity_poly.pdbx_strand_id
1 'polypeptide(L)'
;MSYVVEVKPSARKANAAVGHAVLYGGARREFGDRDAAEAWAEGLSTGADRPVWIHAAHPTDRSDVDGYLVSRQRQLLDLDGAYDKRRRRLRGDDGGDPGTLDAYADGGE
;
A
#
# COMPACT_ATOMS: atom_id res chain seq x y z
N MET A 1 -3.64 -24.86 13.43
CA MET A 1 -4.26 -23.52 13.42
C MET A 1 -3.89 -22.93 12.08
N SER A 2 -4.86 -22.63 11.23
CA SER A 2 -4.53 -22.03 9.94
C SER A 2 -4.01 -20.60 10.11
N TYR A 3 -3.22 -20.15 9.15
CA TYR A 3 -2.67 -18.80 9.08
C TYR A 3 -3.18 -18.14 7.79
N VAL A 4 -4.01 -17.12 7.92
CA VAL A 4 -4.69 -16.45 6.81
C VAL A 4 -3.92 -15.19 6.42
N VAL A 5 -3.57 -15.09 5.15
CA VAL A 5 -2.87 -13.93 4.59
C VAL A 5 -3.72 -13.23 3.55
N GLU A 6 -3.83 -11.91 3.67
CA GLU A 6 -4.40 -11.06 2.63
C GLU A 6 -3.31 -10.39 1.78
N VAL A 7 -3.49 -10.41 0.46
CA VAL A 7 -2.57 -9.82 -0.51
C VAL A 7 -2.92 -8.36 -0.76
N LYS A 8 -2.06 -7.44 -0.31
CA LYS A 8 -2.29 -6.00 -0.52
C LYS A 8 -2.10 -5.60 -2.00
N PRO A 9 -2.83 -4.57 -2.48
CA PRO A 9 -2.68 -4.05 -3.84
C PRO A 9 -1.23 -3.63 -4.19
N SER A 10 -0.47 -3.14 -3.22
CA SER A 10 0.95 -2.79 -3.38
C SER A 10 1.80 -3.99 -3.79
N ALA A 11 1.54 -5.18 -3.22
CA ALA A 11 2.23 -6.40 -3.59
C ALA A 11 1.88 -6.84 -5.02
N ARG A 12 0.59 -6.81 -5.38
CA ARG A 12 0.11 -7.15 -6.74
C ARG A 12 0.70 -6.25 -7.82
N LYS A 13 0.73 -4.94 -7.59
CA LYS A 13 1.27 -3.98 -8.55
C LYS A 13 2.79 -4.06 -8.68
N ALA A 14 3.47 -4.50 -7.63
CA ALA A 14 4.93 -4.56 -7.60
C ALA A 14 5.50 -5.85 -8.18
N ASN A 15 4.76 -6.95 -8.11
CA ASN A 15 5.26 -8.28 -8.47
C ASN A 15 4.21 -9.06 -9.29
N ALA A 16 4.55 -9.37 -10.53
CA ALA A 16 3.65 -10.07 -11.46
C ALA A 16 3.28 -11.48 -10.98
N ALA A 17 4.21 -12.21 -10.34
CA ALA A 17 3.93 -13.53 -9.76
C ALA A 17 2.86 -13.45 -8.67
N VAL A 18 2.85 -12.37 -7.88
CA VAL A 18 1.77 -12.08 -6.91
C VAL A 18 0.45 -11.83 -7.63
N GLY A 19 0.48 -11.08 -8.73
CA GLY A 19 -0.70 -10.86 -9.58
C GLY A 19 -1.29 -12.18 -10.09
N HIS A 20 -0.45 -13.07 -10.63
CA HIS A 20 -0.87 -14.41 -11.06
C HIS A 20 -1.42 -15.24 -9.90
N ALA A 21 -0.75 -15.25 -8.74
CA ALA A 21 -1.22 -15.97 -7.57
C ALA A 21 -2.63 -15.51 -7.14
N VAL A 22 -2.92 -14.21 -7.22
CA VAL A 22 -4.25 -13.67 -6.90
C VAL A 22 -5.28 -13.99 -7.98
N LEU A 23 -4.89 -14.02 -9.25
CA LEU A 23 -5.81 -14.39 -10.34
C LEU A 23 -6.35 -15.81 -10.16
N TYR A 24 -5.51 -16.76 -9.76
CA TYR A 24 -5.89 -18.17 -9.62
C TYR A 24 -6.40 -18.54 -8.22
N GLY A 25 -5.88 -17.90 -7.17
CA GLY A 25 -6.14 -18.26 -5.77
C GLY A 25 -6.92 -17.21 -4.97
N GLY A 26 -7.26 -16.07 -5.57
CA GLY A 26 -7.90 -14.97 -4.88
C GLY A 26 -6.93 -14.12 -4.02
N ALA A 27 -7.46 -13.04 -3.45
CA ALA A 27 -6.67 -12.07 -2.68
C ALA A 27 -6.41 -12.51 -1.23
N ARG A 28 -7.06 -13.56 -0.76
CA ARG A 28 -6.86 -14.14 0.57
C ARG A 28 -6.43 -15.58 0.41
N ARG A 29 -5.47 -16.00 1.23
CA ARG A 29 -5.02 -17.37 1.19
C ARG A 29 -4.74 -17.90 2.58
N GLU A 30 -5.18 -19.13 2.78
CA GLU A 30 -4.99 -19.87 4.01
C GLU A 30 -3.75 -20.75 3.90
N PHE A 31 -3.00 -20.83 4.98
CA PHE A 31 -1.83 -21.67 5.16
C PHE A 31 -1.99 -22.54 6.40
N GLY A 32 -1.20 -23.62 6.48
CA GLY A 32 -1.14 -24.45 7.67
C GLY A 32 -0.56 -23.73 8.88
N ASP A 33 0.32 -22.76 8.64
CA ASP A 33 1.09 -22.02 9.64
C ASP A 33 1.80 -20.82 9.00
N ARG A 34 2.46 -20.00 9.84
CA ARG A 34 3.18 -18.81 9.41
C ARG A 34 4.40 -19.13 8.54
N ASP A 35 5.11 -20.21 8.83
CA ASP A 35 6.33 -20.58 8.11
C ASP A 35 6.01 -20.93 6.66
N ALA A 36 4.92 -21.69 6.44
CA ALA A 36 4.39 -21.96 5.11
C ALA A 36 4.00 -20.67 4.34
N ALA A 37 3.50 -19.65 5.04
CA ALA A 37 3.18 -18.36 4.44
C ALA A 37 4.44 -17.57 4.06
N GLU A 38 5.48 -17.61 4.90
CA GLU A 38 6.76 -16.96 4.66
C GLU A 38 7.52 -17.63 3.51
N ALA A 39 7.57 -18.96 3.48
CA ALA A 39 8.16 -19.74 2.38
C ALA A 39 7.47 -19.44 1.03
N TRP A 40 6.14 -19.26 1.04
CA TRP A 40 5.44 -18.81 -0.17
C TRP A 40 5.86 -17.41 -0.63
N ALA A 41 5.98 -16.46 0.30
CA ALA A 41 6.41 -15.10 -0.04
C ALA A 41 7.86 -15.07 -0.57
N GLU A 42 8.73 -15.93 -0.05
CA GLU A 42 10.09 -16.13 -0.56
C GLU A 42 10.08 -16.72 -1.97
N GLY A 43 9.25 -17.74 -2.22
CA GLY A 43 9.05 -18.31 -3.55
C GLY A 43 8.59 -17.28 -4.58
N LEU A 44 7.71 -16.36 -4.20
CA LEU A 44 7.26 -15.24 -5.06
C LEU A 44 8.32 -14.17 -5.28
N SER A 45 9.26 -14.04 -4.34
CA SER A 45 10.36 -13.07 -4.44
C SER A 45 11.48 -13.58 -5.34
N THR A 46 11.59 -14.90 -5.50
CA THR A 46 12.61 -15.53 -6.33
C THR A 46 12.39 -15.18 -7.80
N GLY A 47 13.37 -14.53 -8.42
CA GLY A 47 13.31 -14.10 -9.82
C GLY A 47 12.40 -12.89 -10.09
N ALA A 48 11.83 -12.27 -9.05
CA ALA A 48 11.03 -11.07 -9.19
C ALA A 48 11.86 -9.80 -8.98
N ASP A 49 11.57 -8.75 -9.77
CA ASP A 49 12.23 -7.45 -9.66
C ASP A 49 11.97 -6.77 -8.30
N ARG A 50 10.84 -7.09 -7.66
CA ARG A 50 10.45 -6.53 -6.37
C ARG A 50 10.08 -7.63 -5.37
N PRO A 51 10.87 -7.80 -4.30
CA PRO A 51 10.60 -8.81 -3.29
C PRO A 51 9.36 -8.45 -2.47
N VAL A 52 8.71 -9.50 -1.97
CA VAL A 52 7.51 -9.44 -1.13
C VAL A 52 7.73 -10.26 0.15
N TRP A 53 7.06 -9.89 1.23
CA TRP A 53 7.15 -10.60 2.50
C TRP A 53 5.83 -10.56 3.26
N ILE A 54 5.71 -11.45 4.24
CA ILE A 54 4.59 -11.49 5.16
C ILE A 54 4.82 -10.46 6.26
N HIS A 55 3.85 -9.57 6.45
CA HIS A 55 3.76 -8.70 7.60
C HIS A 55 2.64 -9.18 8.50
N ALA A 56 2.97 -9.57 9.73
CA ALA A 56 1.97 -9.99 10.70
C ALA A 56 0.94 -8.88 10.94
N ALA A 57 -0.33 -9.26 11.07
CA ALA A 57 -1.39 -8.32 11.43
C ALA A 57 -1.09 -7.72 12.81
N HIS A 58 -1.46 -6.46 13.01
CA HIS A 58 -1.29 -5.82 14.31
C HIS A 58 -2.24 -6.49 15.32
N PRO A 59 -1.86 -6.68 16.59
CA PRO A 59 -2.71 -7.34 17.58
C PRO A 59 -4.04 -6.61 17.86
N THR A 60 -4.16 -5.33 17.47
CA THR A 60 -5.40 -4.56 17.56
C THR A 60 -6.14 -4.45 16.23
N ASP A 61 -5.60 -5.06 15.16
CA ASP A 61 -6.29 -5.13 13.89
C ASP A 61 -7.53 -6.01 14.06
N ARG A 62 -8.65 -5.57 13.50
CA ARG A 62 -9.94 -6.27 13.60
C ARG A 62 -10.22 -7.11 12.36
N SER A 63 -9.27 -7.16 11.43
CA SER A 63 -9.36 -7.98 10.24
C SER A 63 -9.27 -9.47 10.61
N ASP A 64 -10.02 -10.29 9.88
CA ASP A 64 -10.04 -11.76 10.04
C ASP A 64 -8.83 -12.42 9.35
N VAL A 65 -7.64 -11.84 9.53
CA VAL A 65 -6.40 -12.28 8.87
C VAL A 65 -5.25 -12.21 9.84
N ASP A 66 -4.36 -13.19 9.77
CA ASP A 66 -3.17 -13.27 10.61
C ASP A 66 -2.00 -12.45 10.05
N GLY A 67 -2.01 -12.17 8.73
CA GLY A 67 -0.98 -11.36 8.10
C GLY A 67 -1.34 -10.80 6.73
N TYR A 68 -0.44 -9.98 6.22
CA TYR A 68 -0.56 -9.32 4.93
C TYR A 68 0.67 -9.58 4.08
N LEU A 69 0.47 -9.93 2.80
CA LEU A 69 1.55 -9.90 1.83
C LEU A 69 1.74 -8.47 1.32
N VAL A 70 2.95 -7.95 1.48
CA VAL A 70 3.31 -6.58 1.11
C VAL A 70 4.59 -6.55 0.27
N SER A 71 4.80 -5.45 -0.45
CA SER A 71 6.03 -5.15 -1.20
C SER A 71 6.65 -3.85 -0.71
N ARG A 72 7.97 -3.67 -0.88
CA ARG A 72 8.63 -2.38 -0.60
C ARG A 72 8.29 -1.45 -1.76
N GLN A 73 7.25 -0.65 -1.59
CA GLN A 73 7.15 0.60 -2.33
C GLN A 73 8.23 1.53 -1.76
N ARG A 74 9.01 2.17 -2.62
CA ARG A 74 10.13 3.07 -2.28
C ARG A 74 9.60 4.37 -1.64
N GLN A 75 8.72 4.29 -0.65
CA GLN A 75 8.11 5.44 0.04
C GLN A 75 9.11 6.20 0.92
N LEU A 76 10.39 5.82 0.96
CA LEU A 76 11.42 6.66 1.57
C LEU A 76 11.61 8.00 0.84
N LEU A 77 11.14 8.16 -0.41
CA LEU A 77 11.11 9.47 -1.09
C LEU A 77 9.83 10.28 -0.80
N ASP A 78 8.79 9.69 -0.21
CA ASP A 78 7.52 10.38 0.07
C ASP A 78 7.27 10.56 1.57
N LEU A 79 7.91 9.80 2.45
CA LEU A 79 7.81 9.99 3.90
C LEU A 79 8.46 11.29 4.39
N ASP A 80 9.53 11.76 3.74
CA ASP A 80 10.13 13.08 4.05
C ASP A 80 9.12 14.21 3.73
N GLY A 81 8.46 14.14 2.57
CA GLY A 81 7.40 15.07 2.19
C GLY A 81 6.08 14.90 2.95
N ALA A 82 5.72 13.69 3.38
CA ALA A 82 4.49 13.41 4.12
C ALA A 82 4.62 13.76 5.61
N TYR A 83 5.81 13.61 6.19
CA TYR A 83 6.12 14.10 7.54
C TYR A 83 6.15 15.64 7.57
N ASP A 84 6.67 16.29 6.52
CA ASP A 84 6.62 17.75 6.34
C ASP A 84 5.18 18.30 6.23
N LYS A 85 4.31 17.62 5.47
CA LYS A 85 2.88 17.98 5.34
C LYS A 85 2.13 17.96 6.67
N ARG A 86 2.42 17.00 7.55
CA ARG A 86 1.76 16.90 8.87
C ARG A 86 2.25 18.00 9.82
N ARG A 87 3.53 18.36 9.74
CA ARG A 87 4.13 19.47 10.50
C ARG A 87 3.57 20.83 10.08
N ARG A 88 3.35 21.06 8.78
CA ARG A 88 2.75 22.31 8.26
C ARG A 88 1.33 22.53 8.80
N ARG A 89 0.55 21.46 9.04
CA ARG A 89 -0.82 21.57 9.59
C ARG A 89 -0.88 21.75 11.11
N LEU A 90 0.19 21.46 11.83
CA LEU A 90 0.24 21.58 13.29
C LEU A 90 0.81 22.92 13.76
N ARG A 91 1.51 23.66 12.90
CA ARG A 91 1.83 25.08 13.08
C ARG A 91 0.88 25.91 12.21
N GLY A 92 -0.35 26.10 12.65
CA GLY A 92 -1.23 27.08 12.00
C GLY A 92 -0.58 28.47 12.04
N ASP A 93 -0.57 29.13 10.88
CA ASP A 93 -0.70 30.59 10.67
C ASP A 93 -0.57 30.81 9.14
N ASP A 94 -1.67 31.02 8.41
CA ASP A 94 -2.32 32.31 8.11
C ASP A 94 -1.68 33.03 6.90
N GLY A 95 -2.51 33.40 5.92
CA GLY A 95 -2.13 34.23 4.78
C GLY A 95 -1.94 33.51 3.44
N GLY A 96 -2.93 33.61 2.55
CA GLY A 96 -2.78 33.23 1.14
C GLY A 96 -4.09 33.11 0.36
N ASP A 97 -4.86 34.19 0.35
CA ASP A 97 -5.95 34.58 -0.57
C ASP A 97 -6.21 33.65 -1.79
N PRO A 98 -7.38 33.00 -1.92
CA PRO A 98 -7.84 32.46 -3.21
C PRO A 98 -8.40 33.61 -4.06
N GLY A 99 -7.50 34.47 -4.55
CA GLY A 99 -7.81 35.55 -5.46
C GLY A 99 -8.21 35.04 -6.85
N THR A 100 -9.41 35.46 -7.25
CA THR A 100 -9.87 35.65 -8.63
C THR A 100 -10.20 34.40 -9.44
N LEU A 101 -11.45 33.97 -9.27
CA LEU A 101 -12.24 33.32 -10.32
C LEU A 101 -13.24 34.37 -10.82
N ASP A 102 -12.79 35.27 -11.70
CA ASP A 102 -13.67 36.23 -12.38
C ASP A 102 -13.14 36.53 -13.80
N ALA A 103 -14.09 36.70 -14.71
CA ALA A 103 -13.96 37.14 -16.11
C ALA A 103 -13.50 36.12 -17.16
N TYR A 104 -14.45 35.34 -17.69
CA TYR A 104 -14.65 35.22 -19.15
C TYR A 104 -16.16 35.17 -19.47
N ALA A 105 -16.79 36.33 -19.42
CA ALA A 105 -18.03 36.59 -20.12
C ALA A 105 -17.94 37.96 -20.82
N ASP A 106 -18.11 37.91 -22.15
CA ASP A 106 -18.67 38.93 -23.05
C ASP A 106 -17.76 39.86 -23.90
N GLY A 107 -18.11 39.92 -25.20
CA GLY A 107 -17.72 40.91 -26.23
C GLY A 107 -16.52 40.52 -27.11
N GLY A 108 -16.56 40.33 -28.44
CA GLY A 108 -17.49 40.78 -29.47
C GLY A 108 -16.81 41.86 -30.34
N GLU A 109 -16.41 41.50 -31.57
CA GLU A 109 -16.50 42.29 -32.82
C GLU A 109 -16.48 41.34 -34.04
#